data_AF-A0A1I5T3K7-F1
#
_entry.id   AF-A0A1I5T3K7-F1
#
_cell.length_a   1.000
_cell.length_b   1.000
_cell.length_c   1.000
_cell.angle_alpha   90.00
_cell.angle_beta   90.00
_cell.angle_gamma   90.00
#
_symmetry.space_group_name_H-M   'P 1'
#
loop_
_entity.id
_entity.type
_entity.pdbx_description
1 polymer ?
#
loop_
_entity_poly.entity_id
_entity_poly.type
_entity_poly.pdbx_seq_one_letter_code
_entity_poly.pdbx_strand_id
1 'polypeptide(L)'
;MRRRWRTSRWRFRPTDRDHASVVALVECALVELTHEAVGAVFVAHQVGRSTRTQYVAADDVGEQFQKRHFDDRLGWHETTVPRRTVRDELITQLTQSSSMSAERLGEGATSEPDTFVVKPV
;
A
#
# COMPACT_ATOMS: atom_id res chain seq x y z
N MET A 1 -0.87 16.55 -18.41
CA MET A 1 -1.67 17.09 -17.30
C MET A 1 -0.84 17.00 -16.02
N ARG A 2 -0.20 18.09 -15.59
CA ARG A 2 0.64 18.11 -14.39
C ARG A 2 -0.22 18.50 -13.20
N ARG A 3 -0.70 17.52 -12.44
CA ARG A 3 -1.41 17.77 -11.20
C ARG A 3 -0.39 17.98 -10.08
N ARG A 4 -0.09 19.24 -9.81
CA ARG A 4 0.79 19.72 -8.73
C ARG A 4 -0.04 19.73 -7.43
N TRP A 5 -0.05 18.65 -6.66
CA TRP A 5 -0.80 18.59 -5.40
C TRP A 5 0.14 18.73 -4.20
N ARG A 6 0.39 19.98 -3.80
CA ARG A 6 1.06 20.32 -2.55
C ARG A 6 0.15 19.94 -1.37
N THR A 7 0.18 18.70 -0.88
CA THR A 7 -0.11 18.28 0.52
C THR A 7 -0.28 16.76 0.57
N SER A 8 0.79 16.08 0.96
CA SER A 8 0.96 14.63 1.00
C SER A 8 0.08 13.95 2.05
N ARG A 9 -1.19 13.66 1.72
CA ARG A 9 -2.05 12.77 2.52
C ARG A 9 -3.15 12.14 1.66
N TRP A 10 -2.79 11.24 0.77
CA TRP A 10 -3.77 10.35 0.16
C TRP A 10 -4.09 9.21 1.12
N ARG A 11 -5.35 9.12 1.55
CA ARG A 11 -5.89 7.97 2.28
C ARG A 11 -6.84 7.27 1.32
N PHE A 12 -6.36 6.19 0.71
CA PHE A 12 -7.19 5.40 -0.18
C PHE A 12 -7.96 4.38 0.66
N ARG A 13 -9.28 4.50 0.63
CA ARG A 13 -10.18 3.47 1.13
C ARG A 13 -10.51 2.58 -0.07
N PRO A 14 -10.14 1.29 -0.08
CA PRO A 14 -10.46 0.39 -1.17
C PRO A 14 -11.97 0.19 -1.25
N THR A 15 -12.64 1.09 -1.95
CA THR A 15 -14.10 1.08 -2.18
C THR A 15 -14.40 0.99 -3.68
N ASP A 16 -13.46 1.35 -4.54
CA ASP A 16 -13.59 1.24 -6.00
C ASP A 16 -12.88 -0.04 -6.49
N ARG A 17 -13.67 -0.97 -7.07
CA ARG A 17 -13.44 -2.42 -7.07
C ARG A 17 -12.97 -3.01 -8.40
N ASP A 18 -12.46 -2.20 -9.33
CA ASP A 18 -11.98 -2.72 -10.61
C ASP A 18 -10.47 -2.97 -10.59
N HIS A 19 -10.02 -4.12 -11.12
CA HIS A 19 -8.60 -4.46 -11.18
C HIS A 19 -7.81 -3.38 -11.92
N ALA A 20 -8.41 -2.77 -12.96
CA ALA A 20 -7.79 -1.67 -13.67
C ALA A 20 -7.56 -0.43 -12.78
N SER A 21 -8.51 -0.12 -11.88
CA SER A 21 -8.39 0.98 -10.91
C SER A 21 -7.28 0.72 -9.89
N VAL A 22 -7.14 -0.52 -9.41
CA VAL A 22 -6.06 -0.91 -8.49
C VAL A 22 -4.70 -0.78 -9.18
N VAL A 23 -4.57 -1.29 -10.41
CA VAL A 23 -3.33 -1.18 -11.18
C VAL A 23 -2.95 0.28 -11.41
N ALA A 24 -3.90 1.11 -11.85
CA ALA A 24 -3.66 2.54 -12.09
C ALA A 24 -3.26 3.29 -10.81
N LEU A 25 -3.86 2.96 -9.66
CA LEU A 25 -3.49 3.52 -8.37
C LEU A 25 -2.06 3.15 -7.98
N VAL A 26 -1.71 1.87 -8.09
CA VAL A 26 -0.37 1.38 -7.75
C VAL A 26 0.69 2.02 -8.66
N GLU A 27 0.42 2.12 -9.97
CA GLU A 27 1.31 2.80 -10.89
C GLU A 27 1.48 4.29 -10.56
N CYS A 28 0.38 4.98 -10.22
CA CYS A 28 0.46 6.39 -9.79
C CYS A 28 1.27 6.53 -8.50
N ALA A 29 0.98 5.71 -7.49
CA ALA A 29 1.70 5.74 -6.22
C ALA A 29 3.19 5.47 -6.43
N LEU A 30 3.55 4.45 -7.21
CA LEU A 30 4.95 4.14 -7.52
C LEU A 30 5.67 5.25 -8.29
N VAL A 31 4.98 6.12 -9.03
CA VAL A 31 5.59 7.32 -9.62
C VAL A 31 5.74 8.42 -8.57
N GLU A 32 4.77 8.59 -7.66
CA GLU A 32 4.88 9.59 -6.59
C GLU A 32 6.02 9.26 -5.62
N LEU A 33 6.16 7.99 -5.21
CA LEU A 33 7.20 7.52 -4.29
C LEU A 33 8.62 7.78 -4.78
N THR A 34 8.82 7.92 -6.09
CA THR A 34 10.15 8.03 -6.70
C THR A 34 10.50 9.47 -7.06
N HIS A 35 9.51 10.34 -7.08
CA HIS A 35 9.69 11.77 -7.36
C HIS A 35 9.61 12.64 -6.10
N GLU A 36 9.02 12.14 -5.02
CA GLU A 36 8.93 12.83 -3.74
C GLU A 36 9.46 11.94 -2.60
N ALA A 37 9.94 12.54 -1.51
CA ALA A 37 10.33 11.84 -0.29
C ALA A 37 9.09 11.33 0.47
N VAL A 38 8.32 10.46 -0.18
CA VAL A 38 7.09 9.87 0.33
C VAL A 38 7.20 8.34 0.29
N GLY A 39 6.50 7.70 1.22
CA GLY A 39 6.45 6.26 1.41
C GLY A 39 5.01 5.75 1.34
N ALA A 40 4.80 4.64 0.65
CA ALA A 40 3.52 3.97 0.56
C ALA A 40 3.42 3.01 1.74
N VAL A 41 2.40 3.20 2.56
CA VAL A 41 2.15 2.39 3.75
C VAL A 41 0.83 1.65 3.56
N PHE A 42 0.92 0.34 3.62
CA PHE A 42 -0.22 -0.56 3.66
C PHE A 42 -0.34 -1.14 5.07
N VAL A 43 -1.52 -1.03 5.66
CA VAL A 43 -1.83 -1.64 6.95
C VAL A 43 -2.95 -2.64 6.74
N ALA A 44 -2.63 -3.92 6.94
CA ALA A 44 -3.62 -4.99 6.91
C ALA A 44 -4.11 -5.26 8.34
N HIS A 45 -5.41 -5.20 8.54
CA HIS A 45 -6.08 -5.48 9.81
C HIS A 45 -6.76 -6.85 9.70
N GLN A 46 -6.20 -7.82 10.41
CA GLN A 46 -6.76 -9.16 10.57
C GLN A 46 -7.33 -9.31 11.99
N VAL A 47 -8.16 -10.33 12.21
CA VAL A 47 -8.76 -10.57 13.54
C VAL A 47 -7.64 -10.79 14.56
N GLY A 48 -7.48 -9.83 15.49
CA GLY A 48 -6.46 -9.85 16.53
C GLY A 48 -5.03 -9.56 16.07
N ARG A 49 -4.81 -9.11 14.83
CA ARG A 49 -3.47 -8.86 14.27
C ARG A 49 -3.45 -7.68 13.30
N SER A 50 -2.40 -6.87 13.35
CA SER A 50 -2.15 -5.84 12.34
C SER A 50 -0.74 -6.01 11.78
N THR A 51 -0.64 -6.13 10.45
CA THR A 51 0.66 -6.06 9.76
C THR A 51 0.76 -4.73 9.05
N ARG A 52 1.95 -4.14 9.06
CA ARG A 52 2.20 -2.86 8.40
C ARG A 52 3.36 -3.01 7.45
N THR A 53 3.13 -2.81 6.17
CA THR A 53 4.17 -2.80 5.15
C THR A 53 4.35 -1.39 4.64
N GLN A 54 5.59 -0.91 4.60
CA GLN A 54 5.96 0.38 4.05
C GLN A 54 6.93 0.17 2.90
N TYR A 55 6.74 0.90 1.80
CA TYR A 55 7.63 0.96 0.65
C TYR A 55 8.10 2.39 0.47
N VAL A 56 9.41 2.59 0.41
CA VAL A 56 10.06 3.88 0.19
C VAL A 56 11.01 3.73 -0.99
N ALA A 57 11.12 4.72 -1.87
CA ALA A 57 12.14 4.66 -2.93
C ALA A 57 13.54 4.57 -2.29
N ALA A 58 14.32 3.59 -2.73
CA ALA A 58 15.71 3.42 -2.30
C ALA A 58 16.68 4.14 -3.24
N ASP A 59 16.20 4.54 -4.42
CA ASP A 59 16.95 5.28 -5.43
C ASP A 59 16.09 6.40 -6.05
N ASP A 60 16.76 7.34 -6.71
CA ASP A 60 16.12 8.50 -7.36
C ASP A 60 15.51 8.16 -8.73
N VAL A 61 15.69 6.93 -9.21
CA VAL A 61 15.23 6.45 -10.53
C VAL A 61 13.88 5.73 -10.40
N GLY A 62 13.59 5.23 -9.21
CA GLY A 62 12.42 4.44 -8.90
C GLY A 62 12.49 2.99 -9.31
N GLU A 63 13.69 2.42 -9.42
CA GLU A 63 13.89 1.01 -9.78
C GLU A 63 13.91 0.10 -8.55
N GLN A 64 14.42 0.60 -7.43
CA GLN A 64 14.53 -0.13 -6.16
C GLN A 64 13.76 0.58 -5.05
N PHE A 65 13.19 -0.22 -4.15
CA PHE A 65 12.40 0.26 -3.02
C PHE A 65 12.83 -0.45 -1.74
N GLN A 66 12.94 0.31 -0.66
CA GLN A 66 13.08 -0.20 0.69
C GLN A 66 11.70 -0.66 1.18
N LYS A 67 11.50 -1.97 1.30
CA LYS A 67 10.33 -2.58 1.93
C LYS A 67 10.62 -2.76 3.42
N ARG A 68 9.81 -2.12 4.25
CA ARG A 68 9.80 -2.24 5.71
C ARG A 68 8.51 -2.92 6.15
N HIS A 69 8.59 -4.17 6.55
CA HIS A 69 7.46 -4.95 7.04
C HIS A 69 7.52 -5.03 8.56
N PHE A 70 6.45 -4.60 9.22
CA PHE A 70 6.23 -4.73 10.65
C PHE A 70 5.19 -5.81 10.90
N ASP A 71 5.59 -6.76 11.71
CA ASP A 71 4.77 -7.85 12.21
C ASP A 71 4.76 -7.80 13.73
N ASP A 72 3.59 -7.95 14.36
CA ASP A 72 3.46 -7.88 15.82
C ASP A 72 4.32 -8.92 16.57
N ARG A 73 4.64 -10.04 15.91
CA ARG A 73 5.41 -11.14 16.49
C ARG A 73 6.89 -11.07 16.17
N LEU A 74 7.24 -10.62 14.96
CA LEU A 74 8.61 -10.65 14.46
C LEU A 74 9.30 -9.27 14.51
N GLY A 75 8.54 -8.19 14.70
CA GLY A 75 9.05 -6.82 14.71
C GLY A 75 9.25 -6.25 13.31
N TRP A 76 10.21 -5.34 13.18
CA TRP A 76 10.54 -4.70 11.91
C TRP A 76 11.55 -5.52 11.10
N HIS A 77 11.19 -5.78 9.85
CA HIS A 77 12.07 -6.35 8.84
C HIS A 77 12.20 -5.39 7.67
N GLU A 78 13.43 -5.21 7.21
CA GLU A 78 13.74 -4.38 6.06
C GLU A 78 14.37 -5.21 4.95
N THR A 79 13.96 -4.95 3.72
CA THR A 79 14.48 -5.61 2.52
C THR A 79 14.38 -4.66 1.34
N THR A 80 15.42 -4.59 0.51
CA THR A 80 15.35 -3.86 -0.75
C THR A 80 14.73 -4.77 -1.83
N VAL A 81 13.71 -4.27 -2.51
CA VAL A 81 12.96 -5.01 -3.54
C VAL A 81 12.85 -4.16 -4.80
N PRO A 82 12.82 -4.78 -6.00
CA PRO A 82 12.66 -4.03 -7.24
C PRO A 82 11.22 -3.52 -7.41
N ARG A 83 11.06 -2.45 -8.21
CA ARG A 83 9.77 -1.80 -8.52
C ARG A 83 8.69 -2.79 -8.94
N ARG A 84 9.05 -3.76 -9.78
CA ARG A 84 8.13 -4.81 -10.24
C ARG A 84 7.57 -5.62 -9.06
N THR A 85 8.43 -6.03 -8.13
CA THR A 85 8.00 -6.78 -6.95
C THR A 85 7.07 -5.94 -6.08
N VAL A 86 7.39 -4.67 -5.86
CA VAL A 86 6.48 -3.77 -5.12
C VAL A 86 5.12 -3.65 -5.80
N ARG A 87 5.11 -3.49 -7.13
CA ARG A 87 3.88 -3.42 -7.92
C ARG A 87 3.02 -4.67 -7.75
N ASP A 88 3.59 -5.84 -8.00
CA ASP A 88 2.89 -7.12 -7.95
C ASP A 88 2.36 -7.41 -6.53
N GLU A 89 3.15 -7.09 -5.50
CA GLU A 89 2.74 -7.23 -4.10
C GLU A 89 1.60 -6.27 -3.74
N LEU A 90 1.68 -4.99 -4.10
CA LEU A 90 0.64 -4.01 -3.80
C LEU A 90 -0.67 -4.33 -4.52
N ILE A 91 -0.62 -4.73 -5.78
CA ILE A 91 -1.80 -5.16 -6.53
C ILE A 91 -2.43 -6.38 -5.85
N THR A 92 -1.62 -7.37 -5.48
CA THR A 92 -2.09 -8.59 -4.80
C THR A 92 -2.74 -8.25 -3.47
N GLN A 93 -2.08 -7.45 -2.63
CA GLN A 93 -2.58 -7.03 -1.32
C GLN A 93 -3.89 -6.24 -1.44
N LEU A 94 -3.96 -5.24 -2.33
CA LEU A 94 -5.16 -4.43 -2.53
C LEU A 94 -6.32 -5.24 -3.12
N THR A 95 -6.04 -6.20 -4.01
CA THR A 95 -7.04 -7.11 -4.58
C THR A 95 -7.55 -8.09 -3.53
N GLN A 96 -6.67 -8.71 -2.75
CA GLN A 96 -7.04 -9.64 -1.67
C GLN A 96 -7.81 -8.96 -0.54
N SER A 97 -7.41 -7.75 -0.13
CA SER A 97 -8.15 -6.95 0.83
C SER A 97 -9.54 -6.58 0.33
N SER A 98 -9.70 -6.34 -0.98
CA SER A 98 -11.00 -6.12 -1.60
C SER A 98 -11.89 -7.37 -1.50
N SER A 99 -11.35 -8.55 -1.81
CA SER A 99 -12.07 -9.83 -1.69
C SER A 99 -12.45 -10.15 -0.25
N MET A 100 -11.50 -10.08 0.70
CA MET A 100 -11.77 -10.31 2.12
C MET A 100 -12.75 -9.29 2.71
N SER A 101 -12.78 -8.05 2.19
CA SER A 101 -13.77 -7.05 2.60
C SER A 101 -15.15 -7.33 2.02
N ALA A 102 -15.24 -7.91 0.83
CA ALA A 102 -16.49 -8.33 0.21
C ALA A 102 -17.11 -9.54 0.91
N GLU A 103 -16.28 -10.53 1.30
CA GLU A 103 -16.70 -11.68 2.10
C GLU A 103 -17.17 -11.26 3.51
N ARG A 104 -16.43 -10.35 4.16
CA ARG A 104 -16.80 -9.78 5.48
C ARG A 104 -18.01 -8.83 5.46
N LEU A 105 -18.48 -8.38 4.29
CA LEU A 105 -19.70 -7.57 4.21
C LEU A 105 -20.96 -8.43 4.35
N GLY A 106 -20.85 -9.75 4.20
CA GLY A 106 -21.93 -10.72 4.42
C GLY A 106 -22.11 -11.16 5.88
N GLU A 107 -21.05 -11.08 6.69
CA GLU A 107 -21.03 -11.53 8.08
C GLU A 107 -20.43 -10.45 8.98
N GLY A 108 -21.23 -9.95 9.94
CA GLY A 108 -20.90 -8.82 10.82
C GLY A 108 -19.66 -9.00 11.69
N ALA A 109 -18.48 -8.94 11.08
CA ALA A 109 -17.19 -9.01 11.74
C ALA A 109 -16.62 -7.60 11.92
N THR A 110 -16.53 -7.18 13.18
CA THR A 110 -15.91 -5.93 13.67
C THR A 110 -14.39 -5.96 13.48
N SER A 111 -13.91 -6.05 12.25
CA SER A 111 -12.49 -5.85 11.92
C SER A 111 -12.35 -4.56 11.13
N GLU A 112 -11.45 -3.69 11.59
CA GLU A 112 -11.10 -2.46 10.89
C GLU A 112 -10.74 -2.76 9.42
N PRO A 113 -11.08 -1.85 8.48
CA PRO A 113 -10.75 -2.04 7.08
C PRO A 113 -9.25 -1.86 6.84
N ASP A 114 -8.70 -2.67 5.94
CA ASP A 114 -7.33 -2.51 5.45
C ASP A 114 -7.17 -1.11 4.85
N THR A 115 -6.03 -0.47 5.16
CA THR A 115 -5.81 0.93 4.83
C THR A 115 -4.52 1.11 4.04
N PHE A 116 -4.62 1.78 2.89
CA PHE A 116 -3.47 2.22 2.10
C PHE A 116 -3.31 3.75 2.20
N VAL A 117 -2.14 4.20 2.62
CA VAL A 117 -1.81 5.62 2.78
C VAL A 117 -0.42 5.92 2.22
N VAL A 118 -0.31 7.02 1.49
CA VAL A 118 1.00 7.58 1.12
C VAL A 118 1.34 8.68 2.12
N LYS A 119 2.48 8.56 2.80
CA LYS A 119 2.92 9.50 3.84
C LYS A 119 4.34 9.98 3.54
N PRO A 120 4.69 11.24 3.83
CA PRO A 120 6.08 11.68 3.79
C PRO A 120 6.93 10.84 4.76
N VAL A 121 8.16 10.52 4.36
CA VAL A 121 9.12 9.74 5.16
C VAL A 121 10.01 10.61 6.03
#